data_AF-A0A2J0L630-F1
#
_entry.id   AF-A0A2J0L630-F1
#
_cell.length_a   1.000
_cell.length_b   1.000
_cell.length_c   1.000
_cell.angle_alpha   90.00
_cell.angle_beta   90.00
_cell.angle_gamma   90.00
#
_symmetry.space_group_name_H-M   'P 1'
#
loop_
_entity.id
_entity.type
_entity.pdbx_description
1 polymer ?
#
loop_
_entity_poly.entity_id
_entity_poly.type
_entity_poly.pdbx_seq_one_letter_code
_entity_poly.pdbx_strand_id
1 'polypeptide(L)'
;MSKNKMESLFWGSSSVDLKITLFLLSVSLVVSLIVLVAARRKFLAVVTFSILGNISFLLNIGSGMFRVYHILWLKYFSVFLWPILNILLIIHYARTKPKK
;
A
#
# COMPACT_ATOMS: atom_id res chain seq x y z
N MET A 1 -21.42 3.88 26.06
CA MET A 1 -20.39 4.31 25.07
C MET A 1 -21.08 4.44 23.72
N SER A 2 -21.27 5.67 23.21
CA SER A 2 -22.15 5.97 22.06
C SER A 2 -21.58 5.44 20.72
N LYS A 3 -22.43 4.86 19.87
CA LYS A 3 -22.11 4.36 18.51
C LYS A 3 -21.35 5.40 17.67
N ASN A 4 -21.63 6.69 17.86
CA ASN A 4 -20.98 7.80 17.14
C ASN A 4 -19.47 7.90 17.44
N LYS A 5 -19.01 7.37 18.58
CA LYS A 5 -17.59 7.37 18.97
C LYS A 5 -16.82 6.22 18.32
N MET A 6 -17.50 5.12 17.94
CA MET A 6 -16.89 4.07 17.14
C MET A 6 -16.79 4.48 15.67
N GLU A 7 -17.83 5.13 15.12
CA GLU A 7 -17.79 5.60 13.73
C GLU A 7 -16.70 6.64 13.47
N SER A 8 -16.43 7.56 14.40
CA SER A 8 -15.31 8.50 14.28
C SER A 8 -13.93 7.87 14.47
N LEU A 9 -13.87 6.66 15.02
CA LEU A 9 -12.65 5.84 15.14
C LEU A 9 -12.38 5.04 13.86
N PHE A 10 -13.43 4.59 13.16
CA PHE A 10 -13.34 3.86 11.89
C PHE A 10 -13.30 4.77 10.65
N TRP A 11 -13.85 5.98 10.77
CA TRP A 11 -13.84 7.03 9.76
C TRP A 11 -13.17 8.26 10.36
N GLY A 12 -11.85 8.14 10.57
CA GLY A 12 -11.03 9.24 11.03
C GLY A 12 -11.22 10.48 10.16
N SER A 13 -10.89 11.65 10.68
CA SER A 13 -10.82 12.83 9.82
C SER A 13 -9.91 12.54 8.63
N SER A 14 -10.20 13.09 7.46
CA SER A 14 -9.41 12.81 6.24
C SER A 14 -7.90 13.07 6.41
N SER A 15 -7.53 13.94 7.35
CA SER A 15 -6.14 14.19 7.74
C SER A 15 -5.51 13.04 8.56
N VAL A 16 -6.29 12.35 9.40
CA VAL A 16 -5.84 11.14 10.11
C VAL A 16 -5.63 10.00 9.13
N ASP A 17 -6.59 9.75 8.22
CA ASP A 17 -6.48 8.67 7.23
C ASP A 17 -5.27 8.87 6.30
N LEU A 18 -5.00 10.12 5.91
CA LEU A 18 -3.80 10.46 5.15
C LEU A 18 -2.53 10.15 5.95
N LYS A 19 -2.46 10.55 7.23
CA LYS A 19 -1.30 10.26 8.10
C LYS A 19 -1.09 8.76 8.28
N ILE A 20 -2.16 7.99 8.48
CA ILE A 20 -2.09 6.53 8.59
C ILE A 20 -1.58 5.93 7.28
N THR A 21 -2.11 6.36 6.14
CA THR A 21 -1.67 5.89 4.81
C THR A 21 -0.19 6.20 4.59
N LEU A 22 0.27 7.41 4.91
CA LEU A 22 1.67 7.80 4.79
C LEU A 22 2.58 7.04 5.75
N PHE A 23 2.13 6.79 6.98
CA PHE A 23 2.85 5.96 7.95
C PHE A 23 3.03 4.53 7.42
N LEU A 24 1.95 3.89 6.95
CA LEU A 24 2.00 2.54 6.38
C LEU A 24 2.87 2.47 5.13
N LEU A 25 2.82 3.50 4.26
CA LEU A 25 3.67 3.59 3.08
C LEU A 25 5.16 3.74 3.47
N SER A 26 5.45 4.49 4.53
CA SER A 26 6.80 4.66 5.07
C SER A 26 7.32 3.35 5.66
N VAL A 27 6.50 2.61 6.41
CA VAL A 27 6.84 1.27 6.91
C VAL A 27 7.09 0.31 5.74
N SER A 28 6.24 0.36 4.70
CA SER A 28 6.40 -0.44 3.47
C SER A 28 7.74 -0.18 2.80
N LEU A 29 8.16 1.09 2.74
CA LEU A 29 9.47 1.48 2.22
C LEU A 29 10.61 0.93 3.06
N VAL A 30 10.54 1.08 4.39
CA VAL A 30 11.56 0.54 5.31
C VAL A 30 11.71 -0.97 5.16
N VAL A 31 10.60 -1.71 5.12
CA VAL A 31 10.61 -3.17 4.92
C VAL A 31 11.24 -3.53 3.57
N SER A 32 10.89 -2.81 2.50
CA SER A 32 11.50 -3.02 1.19
C SER A 32 13.01 -2.75 1.18
N LEU A 33 13.46 -1.69 1.86
CA LEU A 33 14.89 -1.39 2.00
C LEU A 33 15.63 -2.47 2.80
N ILE A 34 15.01 -3.01 3.86
CA ILE A 34 15.58 -4.15 4.60
C ILE A 34 15.75 -5.35 3.67
N VAL A 35 14.74 -5.67 2.85
CA VAL A 35 14.83 -6.75 1.85
C VAL A 35 15.94 -6.47 0.83
N LEU A 36 16.07 -5.22 0.38
CA LEU A 36 17.11 -4.79 -0.55
C LEU A 36 18.51 -5.01 0.05
N VAL A 37 18.74 -4.59 1.28
CA VAL A 37 20.05 -4.66 1.94
C VAL A 37 20.39 -6.09 2.37
N ALA A 38 19.46 -6.80 3.00
CA ALA A 38 19.70 -8.13 3.56
C ALA A 38 19.73 -9.23 2.49
N ALA A 39 18.78 -9.22 1.55
CA ALA A 39 18.72 -10.25 0.51
C ALA A 39 19.55 -9.88 -0.74
N ARG A 40 19.95 -8.61 -0.89
CA ARG A 40 20.58 -8.04 -2.10
C ARG A 40 19.78 -8.27 -3.39
N ARG A 41 18.48 -8.52 -3.26
CA ARG A 41 17.56 -8.82 -4.37
C ARG A 41 16.74 -7.58 -4.70
N LYS A 42 17.25 -6.76 -5.61
CA LYS A 42 16.61 -5.51 -6.08
C LYS A 42 15.15 -5.75 -6.49
N PHE A 43 14.91 -6.78 -7.31
CA PHE A 43 13.57 -7.08 -7.79
C PHE A 43 12.61 -7.48 -6.66
N LEU A 44 13.06 -8.33 -5.72
CA LEU A 44 12.25 -8.74 -4.57
C LEU A 44 11.88 -7.54 -3.70
N ALA A 45 12.80 -6.60 -3.48
CA ALA A 45 12.51 -5.38 -2.75
C ALA A 45 11.40 -4.55 -3.43
N VAL A 46 11.45 -4.42 -4.76
CA VAL A 46 10.40 -3.73 -5.54
C VAL A 46 9.06 -4.45 -5.42
N VAL A 47 9.03 -5.78 -5.55
CA VAL A 47 7.79 -6.57 -5.37
C VAL A 47 7.22 -6.36 -3.96
N THR A 48 8.06 -6.44 -2.93
CA THR A 48 7.66 -6.22 -1.54
C THR A 48 7.08 -4.83 -1.33
N PHE A 49 7.74 -3.78 -1.83
CA PHE A 49 7.23 -2.41 -1.73
C PHE A 49 5.90 -2.26 -2.46
N SER A 50 5.80 -2.78 -3.67
CA SER A 50 4.60 -2.63 -4.50
C SER A 50 3.37 -3.29 -3.85
N ILE A 51 3.55 -4.47 -3.25
CA ILE A 51 2.48 -5.16 -2.53
C ILE A 51 2.07 -4.38 -1.28
N LEU A 52 3.03 -4.05 -0.41
CA LEU A 52 2.76 -3.38 0.87
C LEU A 52 2.22 -1.96 0.68
N GLY A 53 2.78 -1.23 -0.29
CA GLY A 53 2.31 0.10 -0.68
C GLY A 53 0.87 0.05 -1.18
N ASN A 54 0.52 -0.92 -2.04
CA ASN A 54 -0.85 -1.08 -2.50
C ASN A 54 -1.83 -1.39 -1.36
N ILE A 55 -1.45 -2.28 -0.43
CA ILE A 55 -2.25 -2.58 0.78
C ILE A 55 -2.48 -1.32 1.61
N SER A 56 -1.45 -0.47 1.76
CA SER A 56 -1.54 0.79 2.52
C SER A 56 -2.66 1.71 2.01
N PHE A 57 -2.85 1.77 0.69
CA PHE A 57 -3.95 2.52 0.06
C PHE A 57 -5.29 1.80 0.13
N LEU A 58 -5.30 0.47 -0.01
CA LEU A 58 -6.53 -0.33 0.05
C LEU A 58 -7.18 -0.29 1.44
N LEU A 59 -6.39 -0.27 2.51
CA LEU A 59 -6.89 -0.16 3.89
C LEU A 59 -7.69 1.12 4.13
N ASN A 60 -7.38 2.21 3.41
CA ASN A 60 -8.07 3.49 3.53
C ASN A 60 -9.02 3.77 2.36
N ILE A 61 -9.39 2.77 1.54
CA ILE A 61 -10.09 2.98 0.26
C ILE A 61 -11.46 3.68 0.38
N GLY A 62 -12.14 3.48 1.51
CA GLY A 62 -13.41 4.13 1.83
C GLY A 62 -13.25 5.61 2.19
N SER A 63 -12.05 6.05 2.57
CA SER A 63 -11.82 7.36 3.16
C SER A 63 -12.20 8.53 2.23
N GLY A 64 -12.70 9.60 2.85
CA GLY A 64 -12.89 10.90 2.20
C GLY A 64 -11.58 11.57 1.79
N MET A 65 -10.42 11.10 2.26
CA MET A 65 -9.10 11.69 1.97
C MET A 65 -8.84 11.84 0.47
N PHE A 66 -9.28 10.88 -0.35
CA PHE A 66 -9.04 10.94 -1.78
C PHE A 66 -9.77 12.10 -2.46
N ARG A 67 -10.94 12.47 -1.94
CA ARG A 67 -11.71 13.61 -2.45
C ARG A 67 -11.18 14.92 -1.86
N VAL A 68 -10.92 14.98 -0.55
CA VAL A 68 -10.45 16.17 0.15
C VAL A 68 -9.08 16.65 -0.37
N TYR A 69 -8.16 15.72 -0.64
CA TYR A 69 -6.83 16.04 -1.16
C TYR A 69 -6.75 15.97 -2.69
N HIS A 70 -7.88 15.83 -3.40
CA HIS A 70 -7.93 15.77 -4.86
C HIS A 70 -7.05 14.67 -5.51
N ILE A 71 -6.90 13.53 -4.84
CA ILE A 71 -6.09 12.36 -5.28
C ILE A 71 -6.96 11.15 -5.65
N LEU A 72 -8.17 11.38 -6.18
CA LEU A 72 -9.10 10.33 -6.62
C LEU A 72 -8.48 9.37 -7.64
N TRP A 73 -7.60 9.86 -8.52
CA TRP A 73 -6.90 9.02 -9.49
C TRP A 73 -6.08 7.91 -8.79
N LEU A 74 -5.48 8.22 -7.63
CA LEU A 74 -4.68 7.28 -6.84
C LEU A 74 -5.54 6.18 -6.24
N LYS A 75 -6.79 6.51 -5.87
CA LYS A 75 -7.82 5.56 -5.44
C LYS A 75 -8.10 4.54 -6.56
N TYR A 76 -8.42 5.04 -7.76
CA TYR A 76 -8.70 4.18 -8.91
C TYR A 76 -7.49 3.35 -9.32
N PHE A 77 -6.31 3.95 -9.36
CA PHE A 77 -5.06 3.24 -9.63
C PHE A 77 -4.83 2.09 -8.64
N SER A 78 -4.98 2.37 -7.34
CA SER A 78 -4.74 1.37 -6.28
C SER A 78 -5.72 0.21 -6.29
N VAL A 79 -6.94 0.40 -6.78
CA VAL A 79 -7.96 -0.66 -6.85
C VAL A 79 -7.87 -1.46 -8.14
N PHE A 80 -7.69 -0.79 -9.27
CA PHE A 80 -7.85 -1.43 -10.58
C PHE A 80 -6.52 -1.81 -11.23
N LEU A 81 -5.54 -0.92 -11.22
CA LEU A 81 -4.29 -1.11 -11.98
C LEU A 81 -3.18 -1.73 -11.12
N TRP A 82 -3.00 -1.24 -9.90
CA TRP A 82 -1.91 -1.66 -9.03
C TRP A 82 -1.97 -3.15 -8.65
N PRO A 83 -3.14 -3.77 -8.37
CA PRO A 83 -3.20 -5.21 -8.13
C PRO A 83 -2.78 -6.04 -9.35
N ILE A 84 -3.12 -5.60 -10.56
CA ILE A 84 -2.69 -6.24 -11.81
C ILE A 84 -1.16 -6.15 -11.93
N LEU A 85 -0.58 -4.97 -11.68
CA LEU A 85 0.87 -4.80 -11.65
C LEU A 85 1.54 -5.71 -10.62
N ASN A 86 0.96 -5.83 -9.41
CA ASN A 86 1.46 -6.73 -8.37
C ASN A 86 1.46 -8.19 -8.83
N ILE A 87 0.38 -8.65 -9.48
CA ILE A 87 0.29 -10.01 -10.04
C ILE A 87 1.38 -10.23 -11.09
N LEU A 88 1.56 -9.29 -12.03
CA LEU A 88 2.58 -9.38 -13.08
C LEU A 88 4.00 -9.43 -12.48
N LEU A 89 4.29 -8.60 -11.47
CA LEU A 89 5.55 -8.60 -10.75
C LEU A 89 5.81 -9.93 -10.03
N ILE A 90 4.80 -10.49 -9.37
CA ILE A 90 4.90 -11.79 -8.69
C ILE A 90 5.18 -12.91 -9.71
N ILE A 91 4.45 -12.96 -10.82
CA ILE A 91 4.67 -13.95 -11.88
C ILE A 91 6.08 -13.83 -12.45
N HIS A 92 6.52 -12.61 -12.74
CA HIS A 92 7.86 -12.36 -13.26
C HIS A 92 8.94 -12.81 -12.26
N TYR A 93 8.78 -12.49 -10.98
CA TYR A 93 9.71 -12.93 -9.93
C TYR A 93 9.74 -14.46 -9.82
N ALA A 94 8.58 -15.12 -9.87
CA ALA A 94 8.50 -16.57 -9.78
C ALA A 94 9.17 -17.28 -10.96
N ARG A 95 9.06 -16.72 -12.18
CA ARG A 95 9.70 -17.26 -13.39
C ARG A 95 11.20 -17.04 -13.44
N THR A 96 11.68 -15.90 -12.96
CA THR A 96 13.11 -15.53 -13.01
C THR A 96 13.91 -16.00 -11.81
N LYS A 97 13.23 -16.53 -10.78
CA LYS A 97 13.91 -17.13 -9.63
C LYS A 97 14.77 -18.30 -10.15
N PRO A 98 16.09 -18.30 -9.93
CA PRO A 98 16.91 -19.45 -10.28
C PRO A 98 16.35 -20.66 -9.52
N LYS A 99 16.05 -21.75 -10.23
CA LYS A 99 15.72 -23.03 -9.60
C LYS A 99 16.93 -23.37 -8.72
N LYS A 100 16.69 -23.45 -7.41
CA LYS A 100 17.66 -24.02 -6.47
C LYS A 100 17.81 -25.50 -6.79
#